data_AF-A0A9D9I7Q3-F1
#
_entry.id   AF-A0A9D9I7Q3-F1
#
_cell.length_a   1.000
_cell.length_b   1.000
_cell.length_c   1.000
_cell.angle_alpha   90.00
_cell.angle_beta   90.00
_cell.angle_gamma   90.00
#
_symmetry.space_group_name_H-M   'P 1'
#
loop_
_entity.id
_entity.type
_entity.pdbx_description
1 polymer ?
#
loop_
_entity_poly.entity_id
_entity_poly.type
_entity_poly.pdbx_seq_one_letter_code
_entity_poly.pdbx_strand_id
1 'polypeptide(L)'
;METTRFEELKKEILIRAHKAEACREQYGRAYGAETLDALMEVVRDNFNWCCNNDVLDGDIIDRYKAEFNAGKIWHNETRVTDGMLLLDNSRAELLDNSSAVLLDNSSAVLRDNSSAVLRDNSSAELWGNSRAVLRGNSRAELRDNSSAVLRDNSSAELLDNSSAVLRDNSSAVLRDNSSAELRDNSSAVLRDNSSAVLRDNSRAELLDNSSAELMDNSRAVLLDNSRAVLRDNSSAELWGNSRAELRENSRAELRENSRAELRDNSSAELWGNSSAELRENSYGTSYSIKECKLHNHAIYRICETNEIRYVDESIRFVKVEEEE
;
A
#
# COMPACT_ATOMS: atom_id res chain seq x y z
N MET A 1 -45.73 21.57 -22.94
CA MET A 1 -44.86 22.29 -21.98
C MET A 1 -43.46 22.07 -22.47
N GLU A 2 -42.72 23.14 -22.79
CA GLU A 2 -41.28 23.03 -22.97
C GLU A 2 -40.71 22.49 -21.66
N THR A 3 -40.09 21.30 -21.69
CA THR A 3 -39.29 20.81 -20.57
C THR A 3 -38.15 21.79 -20.37
N THR A 4 -37.95 22.25 -19.13
CA THR A 4 -36.80 23.09 -18.83
C THR A 4 -35.53 22.25 -19.00
N ARG A 5 -34.41 22.89 -19.33
CA ARG A 5 -33.12 22.21 -19.48
C ARG A 5 -32.72 21.42 -18.22
N PHE A 6 -33.14 21.90 -17.04
CA PHE A 6 -33.03 21.18 -15.77
C PHE A 6 -33.79 19.86 -15.76
N GLU A 7 -35.08 19.85 -16.15
CA GLU A 7 -35.89 18.62 -16.18
C GLU A 7 -35.34 17.59 -17.18
N GLU A 8 -34.78 18.06 -18.29
CA GLU A 8 -34.11 17.18 -19.26
C GLU A 8 -32.84 16.54 -18.69
N LEU A 9 -31.97 17.34 -18.07
CA LEU A 9 -30.77 16.85 -17.39
C LEU A 9 -31.11 15.86 -16.28
N LYS A 10 -32.08 16.22 -15.41
CA LYS A 10 -32.54 15.36 -14.33
C LYS A 10 -33.05 14.03 -14.86
N LYS A 11 -33.88 14.06 -15.90
CA LYS A 11 -34.42 12.85 -16.53
C LYS A 11 -33.30 11.97 -17.10
N GLU A 12 -32.32 12.55 -17.78
CA GLU A 12 -31.18 11.80 -18.32
C GLU A 12 -30.35 11.13 -17.21
N ILE A 13 -30.00 11.89 -16.16
CA ILE A 13 -29.28 11.34 -15.00
C ILE A 13 -30.07 10.19 -14.36
N LEU A 14 -31.39 10.33 -14.19
CA LEU A 14 -32.24 9.28 -13.61
C LEU A 14 -32.33 8.03 -14.50
N ILE A 15 -32.36 8.18 -15.83
CA ILE A 15 -32.36 7.04 -16.75
C ILE A 15 -31.03 6.27 -16.63
N ARG A 16 -29.90 6.99 -16.66
CA ARG A 16 -28.58 6.39 -16.54
C ARG A 16 -28.36 5.75 -15.17
N ALA A 17 -28.75 6.44 -14.10
CA ALA A 17 -28.67 5.92 -12.73
C ALA A 17 -29.54 4.67 -12.54
N HIS A 18 -30.72 4.61 -13.14
CA HIS A 18 -31.56 3.41 -13.11
C HIS A 18 -30.89 2.24 -13.83
N LYS A 19 -30.32 2.49 -15.02
CA LYS A 19 -29.58 1.47 -15.79
C LYS A 19 -28.34 0.96 -15.05
N ALA A 20 -27.66 1.83 -14.31
CA ALA A 20 -26.52 1.52 -13.46
C ALA A 20 -26.91 0.89 -12.10
N GLU A 21 -28.20 0.59 -11.89
CA GLU A 21 -28.71 -0.02 -10.66
C GLU A 21 -28.36 0.80 -9.40
N ALA A 22 -28.47 2.13 -9.49
CA ALA A 22 -28.25 3.02 -8.35
C ALA A 22 -29.10 2.58 -7.15
N CYS A 23 -28.50 2.65 -5.95
CA CYS A 23 -29.22 2.26 -4.75
C CYS A 23 -30.47 3.14 -4.55
N ARG A 24 -31.53 2.53 -4.00
CA ARG A 24 -32.85 3.18 -3.89
C ARG A 24 -32.81 4.52 -3.17
N GLU A 25 -31.94 4.65 -2.17
CA GLU A 25 -31.78 5.88 -1.40
C GLU A 25 -31.23 7.03 -2.25
N GLN A 26 -30.07 6.85 -2.89
CA GLN A 26 -29.43 7.91 -3.68
C GLN A 26 -30.24 8.22 -4.95
N TYR A 27 -30.82 7.19 -5.57
CA TYR A 27 -31.77 7.37 -6.66
C TYR A 27 -32.98 8.20 -6.22
N GLY A 28 -33.53 7.91 -5.04
CA GLY A 28 -34.64 8.66 -4.44
C GLY A 28 -34.29 10.12 -4.18
N ARG A 29 -33.06 10.41 -3.70
CA ARG A 29 -32.56 11.79 -3.53
C ARG A 29 -32.51 12.54 -4.86
N ALA A 30 -31.97 11.94 -5.91
CA ALA A 30 -31.93 12.55 -7.24
C ALA A 30 -33.33 12.75 -7.83
N TYR A 31 -34.23 11.78 -7.64
CA TYR A 31 -35.61 11.85 -8.12
C TYR A 31 -36.39 12.98 -7.42
N GLY A 32 -36.17 13.15 -6.12
CA GLY A 32 -36.78 14.20 -5.31
C GLY A 32 -36.16 15.59 -5.46
N ALA A 33 -35.07 15.76 -6.22
CA ALA A 33 -34.43 17.06 -6.39
C ALA A 33 -35.32 18.02 -7.20
N GLU A 34 -35.75 19.12 -6.59
CA GLU A 34 -36.61 20.14 -7.24
C GLU A 34 -35.81 21.29 -7.86
N THR A 35 -34.52 21.41 -7.54
CA THR A 35 -33.64 22.45 -8.04
C THR A 35 -32.36 21.87 -8.63
N LEU A 36 -31.69 22.65 -9.48
CA LEU A 36 -30.39 22.28 -10.04
C LEU A 36 -29.35 22.06 -8.94
N ASP A 37 -29.33 22.94 -7.93
CA ASP A 37 -28.39 22.84 -6.81
C ASP A 37 -28.58 21.55 -6.01
N ALA A 38 -29.83 21.18 -5.72
CA ALA A 38 -30.15 19.93 -5.02
C ALA A 38 -29.74 18.71 -5.84
N LEU A 39 -29.94 18.74 -7.18
CA LEU A 39 -29.49 17.66 -8.05
C LEU A 39 -27.96 17.57 -8.07
N MET A 40 -27.26 18.70 -8.20
CA MET A 40 -25.79 18.74 -8.23
C MET A 40 -25.17 18.32 -6.90
N GLU A 41 -25.82 18.58 -5.77
CA GLU A 41 -25.41 18.04 -4.48
C GLU A 41 -25.41 16.51 -4.48
N VAL A 42 -26.49 15.87 -4.94
CA VAL A 42 -26.57 14.40 -5.05
C VAL A 42 -25.52 13.86 -6.02
N VAL A 43 -25.29 14.55 -7.14
CA VAL A 43 -24.26 14.16 -8.10
C VAL A 43 -22.86 14.26 -7.50
N ARG A 44 -22.53 15.32 -6.76
CA ARG A 44 -21.23 15.49 -6.10
C ARG A 44 -21.00 14.42 -5.03
N ASP A 45 -21.99 14.16 -4.17
CA ASP A 45 -21.91 13.12 -3.14
C ASP A 45 -21.59 11.74 -3.72
N ASN A 46 -22.03 11.49 -4.94
CA ASN A 46 -21.88 10.22 -5.64
C ASN A 46 -20.92 10.28 -6.82
N PHE A 47 -20.13 11.34 -6.97
CA PHE A 47 -19.41 11.65 -8.22
C PHE A 47 -18.54 10.51 -8.73
N ASN A 48 -17.69 9.96 -7.86
CA ASN A 48 -16.86 8.80 -8.19
C ASN A 48 -17.72 7.60 -8.62
N TRP A 49 -18.82 7.31 -7.91
CA TRP A 49 -19.72 6.22 -8.31
C TRP A 49 -20.37 6.49 -9.67
N CYS A 50 -20.81 7.72 -9.91
CA CYS A 50 -21.43 8.11 -11.18
C CYS A 50 -20.47 7.97 -12.36
N CYS A 51 -19.21 8.39 -12.22
CA CYS A 51 -18.18 8.23 -13.25
C CYS A 51 -17.84 6.74 -13.50
N ASN A 52 -17.86 5.92 -12.45
CA ASN A 52 -17.49 4.50 -12.55
C ASN A 52 -18.57 3.61 -13.17
N ASN A 53 -19.81 4.09 -13.23
CA ASN A 53 -20.96 3.32 -13.70
C ASN A 53 -21.68 4.02 -14.86
N ASP A 54 -20.96 4.85 -15.62
CA ASP A 54 -21.44 5.53 -16.83
C ASP A 54 -22.69 6.40 -16.62
N VAL A 55 -22.93 6.85 -15.39
CA VAL A 55 -23.98 7.84 -15.09
C VAL A 55 -23.52 9.23 -15.48
N LEU A 56 -22.24 9.52 -15.22
CA LEU A 56 -21.55 10.70 -15.71
C LEU A 56 -20.39 10.28 -16.61
N ASP A 57 -20.40 10.77 -17.85
CA ASP A 57 -19.32 10.70 -18.83
C ASP A 57 -19.03 12.10 -19.37
N GLY A 58 -17.99 12.24 -20.19
CA GLY A 58 -17.66 13.52 -20.83
C GLY A 58 -18.81 14.07 -21.67
N ASP A 59 -19.54 13.20 -22.39
CA ASP A 59 -20.64 13.57 -23.29
C ASP A 59 -21.78 14.29 -22.57
N ILE A 60 -22.25 13.78 -21.43
CA ILE A 60 -23.33 14.43 -20.66
C ILE A 60 -22.84 15.71 -20.00
N ILE A 61 -21.60 15.72 -19.48
CA ILE A 61 -21.04 16.91 -18.84
C ILE A 61 -20.89 18.04 -19.85
N ASP A 62 -20.38 17.75 -21.05
CA ASP A 62 -20.20 18.76 -22.11
C ASP A 62 -21.54 19.26 -22.66
N ARG A 63 -22.54 18.38 -22.82
CA ARG A 63 -23.89 18.77 -23.29
C ARG A 63 -24.60 19.72 -22.32
N TYR A 64 -24.42 19.52 -21.02
CA TYR A 64 -25.01 20.34 -19.96
C TYR A 64 -23.93 21.14 -19.20
N LYS A 65 -22.91 21.62 -19.92
CA LYS A 65 -21.73 22.27 -19.33
C LYS A 65 -22.09 23.45 -18.43
N ALA A 66 -23.08 24.26 -18.78
CA ALA A 66 -23.47 25.40 -17.96
C ALA A 66 -24.03 24.96 -16.61
N GLU A 67 -24.85 23.91 -16.60
CA GLU A 67 -25.48 23.34 -15.42
C GLU A 67 -24.45 22.65 -14.51
N PHE A 68 -23.56 21.85 -15.08
CA PHE A 68 -22.49 21.19 -14.33
C PHE A 68 -21.46 22.18 -13.79
N ASN A 69 -21.06 23.19 -14.57
CA ASN A 69 -20.16 24.25 -14.11
C ASN A 69 -20.77 25.05 -12.95
N ALA A 70 -22.09 25.32 -12.97
CA ALA A 70 -22.79 25.93 -11.84
C ALA A 70 -22.73 25.03 -10.59
N GLY A 71 -22.78 23.71 -10.79
CA GLY A 71 -22.51 22.69 -9.79
C GLY A 71 -21.03 22.44 -9.45
N LYS A 72 -20.09 23.21 -10.01
CA LYS A 72 -18.63 22.99 -9.87
C LYS A 72 -18.18 21.59 -10.28
N ILE A 73 -18.78 21.05 -11.33
CA ILE A 73 -18.37 19.79 -11.97
C ILE A 73 -17.83 20.13 -13.35
N TRP A 74 -16.65 19.61 -13.64
CA TRP A 74 -15.86 19.94 -14.82
C TRP A 74 -15.51 18.66 -15.58
N HIS A 75 -15.31 18.80 -16.88
CA HIS A 75 -14.81 17.73 -17.74
C HIS A 75 -13.68 18.27 -18.60
N ASN A 76 -12.54 17.58 -18.60
CA ASN A 76 -11.33 17.88 -19.38
C ASN A 76 -10.90 19.37 -19.35
N GLU A 77 -11.19 20.06 -18.24
CA GLU A 77 -10.78 21.44 -18.05
C GLU A 77 -9.33 21.49 -17.56
N THR A 78 -8.50 22.30 -18.23
CA THR A 78 -7.05 22.32 -17.99
C THR A 78 -6.66 22.85 -16.61
N ARG A 79 -7.54 23.67 -15.99
CA ARG A 79 -7.32 24.22 -14.66
C ARG A 79 -8.63 24.34 -13.90
N VAL A 80 -8.68 23.74 -12.71
CA VAL A 80 -9.84 23.78 -11.80
C VAL A 80 -9.36 24.25 -10.43
N THR A 81 -9.98 25.30 -9.90
CA THR A 81 -9.62 25.83 -8.56
C THR A 81 -10.55 25.34 -7.45
N ASP A 82 -11.70 24.77 -7.79
CA ASP A 82 -12.64 24.20 -6.81
C ASP A 82 -13.62 23.25 -7.50
N GLY A 83 -14.02 22.19 -6.80
CA GLY A 83 -15.03 21.24 -7.24
C GLY A 83 -14.48 19.91 -7.75
N MET A 84 -15.19 19.31 -8.70
CA MET A 84 -14.97 17.94 -9.15
C MET A 84 -14.64 17.89 -10.63
N LEU A 85 -13.57 17.21 -11.01
CA LEU A 85 -13.14 17.05 -12.39
C LEU A 85 -13.22 15.59 -12.83
N LEU A 86 -13.86 15.34 -13.97
CA LEU A 86 -13.67 14.13 -14.75
C LEU A 86 -12.60 14.39 -15.81
N LEU A 87 -11.56 13.57 -15.84
CA LEU A 87 -10.45 13.69 -16.79
C LEU A 87 -10.27 12.37 -17.56
N ASP A 88 -10.49 12.38 -18.87
CA ASP A 88 -10.24 11.25 -19.76
C ASP A 88 -9.24 11.64 -20.88
N ASN A 89 -8.21 10.80 -21.05
CA ASN A 89 -7.11 11.00 -22.01
C ASN A 89 -6.55 12.44 -22.06
N SER A 90 -6.53 13.12 -20.92
CA SER A 90 -6.32 14.58 -20.83
C SER A 90 -5.43 14.96 -19.65
N ARG A 91 -5.09 16.25 -19.56
CA ARG A 91 -4.24 16.78 -18.50
C ARG A 91 -4.86 17.99 -17.82
N ALA A 92 -4.70 18.07 -16.51
CA ALA A 92 -5.22 19.19 -15.73
C ALA A 92 -4.35 19.55 -14.51
N GLU A 93 -4.49 20.78 -14.05
CA GLU A 93 -4.02 21.24 -12.75
C GLU A 93 -5.22 21.58 -11.86
N LEU A 94 -5.22 21.05 -10.65
CA LEU A 94 -6.26 21.29 -9.67
C LEU A 94 -5.66 21.91 -8.40
N LEU A 95 -6.36 22.88 -7.85
CA LEU A 95 -5.94 23.62 -6.65
C LEU A 95 -6.98 23.53 -5.54
N ASP A 96 -6.59 23.98 -4.34
CA ASP A 96 -7.48 24.14 -3.19
C ASP A 96 -8.21 22.85 -2.81
N ASN A 97 -9.54 22.89 -2.67
CA ASN A 97 -10.38 21.76 -2.21
C ASN A 97 -10.95 20.95 -3.38
N SER A 98 -10.12 20.61 -4.35
CA SER A 98 -10.55 19.96 -5.59
C SER A 98 -10.46 18.44 -5.54
N SER A 99 -11.36 17.76 -6.25
CA SER A 99 -11.36 16.30 -6.40
C SER A 99 -11.38 15.89 -7.87
N ALA A 100 -10.71 14.80 -8.22
CA ALA A 100 -10.62 14.35 -9.61
C ALA A 100 -10.87 12.84 -9.75
N VAL A 101 -11.53 12.47 -10.86
CA VAL A 101 -11.55 11.10 -11.37
C VAL A 101 -10.77 11.10 -12.68
N LEU A 102 -9.65 10.38 -12.70
CA LEU A 102 -8.75 10.24 -13.84
C LEU A 102 -8.93 8.85 -14.46
N LEU A 103 -9.31 8.82 -15.73
CA LEU A 103 -9.51 7.60 -16.52
C LEU A 103 -8.46 7.49 -17.62
N ASP A 104 -8.25 6.29 -18.15
CA ASP A 104 -7.37 6.02 -19.28
C ASP A 104 -5.93 6.56 -19.09
N ASN A 105 -5.46 7.41 -20.01
CA ASN A 105 -4.12 7.98 -20.04
C ASN A 105 -4.09 9.43 -19.48
N SER A 106 -4.96 9.71 -18.51
CA SER A 106 -5.06 11.04 -17.91
C SER A 106 -3.96 11.35 -16.92
N SER A 107 -3.59 12.62 -16.80
CA SER A 107 -2.63 13.05 -15.77
C SER A 107 -3.00 14.36 -15.09
N ALA A 108 -2.86 14.45 -13.77
CA ALA A 108 -3.16 15.68 -13.05
C ALA A 108 -2.12 16.05 -11.99
N VAL A 109 -1.98 17.35 -11.75
CA VAL A 109 -1.29 17.89 -10.57
C VAL A 109 -2.35 18.46 -9.65
N LEU A 110 -2.39 17.99 -8.40
CA LEU A 110 -3.33 18.45 -7.39
C LEU A 110 -2.56 19.04 -6.21
N ARG A 111 -2.99 20.21 -5.74
CA ARG A 111 -2.37 20.92 -4.60
C ARG A 111 -3.34 21.07 -3.44
N ASP A 112 -2.80 21.41 -2.27
CA ASP A 112 -3.52 21.75 -1.05
C ASP A 112 -4.37 20.59 -0.47
N ASN A 113 -5.70 20.70 -0.45
CA ASN A 113 -6.59 19.72 0.17
C ASN A 113 -7.34 18.94 -0.92
N SER A 114 -6.63 18.04 -1.58
CA SER A 114 -7.13 17.43 -2.81
C SER A 114 -7.37 15.93 -2.71
N SER A 115 -8.21 15.41 -3.59
CA SER A 115 -8.37 13.96 -3.74
C SER A 115 -8.42 13.51 -5.19
N ALA A 116 -7.89 12.33 -5.47
CA ALA A 116 -7.90 11.77 -6.81
C ALA A 116 -8.24 10.28 -6.80
N VAL A 117 -9.09 9.86 -7.74
CA VAL A 117 -9.31 8.45 -8.08
C VAL A 117 -8.70 8.22 -9.45
N LEU A 118 -7.68 7.38 -9.51
CA LEU A 118 -6.91 7.07 -10.70
C LEU A 118 -7.24 5.66 -11.17
N ARG A 119 -7.51 5.52 -12.46
CA ARG A 119 -7.79 4.25 -13.12
C ARG A 119 -6.90 4.05 -14.35
N ASP A 120 -6.82 2.80 -14.78
CA ASP A 120 -6.11 2.39 -15.99
C ASP A 120 -4.65 2.82 -15.99
N ASN A 121 -4.23 3.69 -16.91
CA ASN A 121 -2.84 4.15 -17.02
C ASN A 121 -2.67 5.60 -16.55
N SER A 122 -3.57 6.08 -15.69
CA SER A 122 -3.56 7.46 -15.24
C SER A 122 -2.49 7.74 -14.20
N SER A 123 -2.11 9.02 -14.08
CA SER A 123 -1.07 9.45 -13.15
C SER A 123 -1.41 10.75 -12.42
N ALA A 124 -0.97 10.91 -11.18
CA ALA A 124 -1.16 12.16 -10.46
C ALA A 124 0.01 12.52 -9.55
N GLU A 125 0.28 13.82 -9.44
CA GLU A 125 1.12 14.38 -8.38
C GLU A 125 0.21 15.10 -7.39
N LEU A 126 0.27 14.75 -6.12
CA LEU A 126 -0.56 15.34 -5.07
C LEU A 126 0.32 15.93 -3.95
N TRP A 127 0.06 17.20 -3.64
CA TRP A 127 0.79 17.99 -2.64
C TRP A 127 -0.16 18.46 -1.53
N GLY A 128 0.34 18.61 -0.31
CA GLY A 128 -0.45 19.05 0.85
C GLY A 128 -1.19 17.92 1.58
N ASN A 129 -2.44 18.16 1.96
CA ASN A 129 -3.27 17.17 2.64
C ASN A 129 -4.09 16.41 1.59
N SER A 130 -3.49 15.38 0.99
CA SER A 130 -4.07 14.75 -0.19
C SER A 130 -4.46 13.28 0.00
N ARG A 131 -5.40 12.80 -0.83
CA ARG A 131 -5.83 11.40 -0.82
C ARG A 131 -5.91 10.84 -2.23
N ALA A 132 -5.29 9.70 -2.47
CA ALA A 132 -5.37 9.02 -3.77
C ALA A 132 -5.93 7.59 -3.64
N VAL A 133 -6.75 7.19 -4.60
CA VAL A 133 -7.16 5.80 -4.80
C VAL A 133 -6.72 5.39 -6.19
N LEU A 134 -5.85 4.39 -6.29
CA LEU A 134 -5.27 3.93 -7.55
C LEU A 134 -5.74 2.52 -7.87
N ARG A 135 -6.12 2.30 -9.13
CA ARG A 135 -6.48 0.98 -9.68
C ARG A 135 -5.87 0.77 -11.06
N GLY A 136 -5.79 -0.48 -11.52
CA GLY A 136 -5.14 -0.81 -12.78
C GLY A 136 -3.62 -0.58 -12.73
N ASN A 137 -3.07 0.10 -13.73
CA ASN A 137 -1.65 0.44 -13.83
C ASN A 137 -1.38 1.91 -13.43
N SER A 138 -2.24 2.48 -12.59
CA SER A 138 -2.18 3.89 -12.21
C SER A 138 -0.95 4.22 -11.37
N ARG A 139 -0.49 5.47 -11.42
CA ARG A 139 0.68 5.94 -10.66
C ARG A 139 0.41 7.22 -9.89
N ALA A 140 0.97 7.36 -8.70
CA ALA A 140 0.90 8.64 -7.99
C ALA A 140 2.18 9.00 -7.23
N GLU A 141 2.46 10.29 -7.15
CA GLU A 141 3.43 10.85 -6.22
C GLU A 141 2.66 11.66 -5.17
N LEU A 142 2.88 11.39 -3.89
CA LEU A 142 2.20 12.03 -2.78
C LEU A 142 3.23 12.61 -1.80
N ARG A 143 3.07 13.88 -1.46
CA ARG A 143 3.96 14.64 -0.55
C ARG A 143 3.20 15.16 0.68
N ASP A 144 3.93 15.61 1.69
CA ASP A 144 3.40 16.19 2.94
C ASP A 144 2.53 15.21 3.77
N ASN A 145 1.24 15.52 3.98
CA ASN A 145 0.33 14.74 4.84
C ASN A 145 -0.68 13.99 3.98
N SER A 146 -0.21 12.94 3.32
CA SER A 146 -0.99 12.31 2.26
C SER A 146 -1.33 10.84 2.53
N SER A 147 -2.35 10.32 1.84
CA SER A 147 -2.73 8.92 1.94
C SER A 147 -3.08 8.30 0.61
N ALA A 148 -2.69 7.04 0.39
CA ALA A 148 -2.98 6.31 -0.84
C ALA A 148 -3.57 4.92 -0.58
N VAL A 149 -4.53 4.52 -1.41
CA VAL A 149 -4.99 3.13 -1.50
C VAL A 149 -4.68 2.60 -2.89
N LEU A 150 -3.84 1.58 -2.97
CA LEU A 150 -3.38 0.97 -4.20
C LEU A 150 -3.96 -0.43 -4.34
N ARG A 151 -4.41 -0.75 -5.55
CA ARG A 151 -4.90 -2.08 -5.94
C ARG A 151 -4.36 -2.47 -7.31
N ASP A 152 -4.52 -3.74 -7.68
CA ASP A 152 -4.06 -4.29 -8.95
C ASP A 152 -2.54 -4.09 -9.14
N ASN A 153 -2.10 -3.44 -10.24
CA ASN A 153 -0.70 -3.19 -10.56
C ASN A 153 -0.31 -1.71 -10.36
N SER A 154 -0.99 -1.01 -9.46
CA SER A 154 -0.73 0.42 -9.23
C SER A 154 0.54 0.65 -8.43
N SER A 155 1.11 1.85 -8.57
CA SER A 155 2.36 2.23 -7.89
C SER A 155 2.31 3.63 -7.31
N ALA A 156 2.93 3.87 -6.17
CA ALA A 156 3.04 5.22 -5.60
C ALA A 156 4.40 5.53 -4.96
N GLU A 157 4.83 6.79 -5.05
CA GLU A 157 5.89 7.33 -4.20
C GLU A 157 5.24 8.22 -3.12
N LEU A 158 5.57 7.98 -1.86
CA LEU A 158 5.04 8.67 -0.69
C LEU A 158 6.19 9.26 0.13
N LEU A 159 6.12 10.57 0.37
CA LEU A 159 7.13 11.32 1.12
C LEU A 159 6.54 11.95 2.39
N ASP A 160 7.41 12.39 3.29
CA ASP A 160 7.06 13.12 4.52
C ASP A 160 6.20 12.30 5.50
N ASN A 161 4.98 12.74 5.81
CA ASN A 161 4.06 12.12 6.78
C ASN A 161 2.92 11.40 6.05
N SER A 162 3.28 10.47 5.18
CA SER A 162 2.32 9.82 4.28
C SER A 162 1.98 8.38 4.68
N SER A 163 0.84 7.87 4.18
CA SER A 163 0.42 6.49 4.46
C SER A 163 -0.14 5.77 3.24
N ALA A 164 0.06 4.47 3.14
CA ALA A 164 -0.43 3.66 2.03
C ALA A 164 -1.06 2.34 2.46
N VAL A 165 -2.09 1.91 1.75
CA VAL A 165 -2.60 0.53 1.80
C VAL A 165 -2.43 -0.08 0.42
N LEU A 166 -1.65 -1.16 0.34
CA LEU A 166 -1.31 -1.87 -0.87
C LEU A 166 -1.97 -3.25 -0.88
N ARG A 167 -2.58 -3.60 -2.00
CA ARG A 167 -3.19 -4.92 -2.25
C ARG A 167 -2.78 -5.45 -3.62
N ASP A 168 -3.05 -6.73 -3.85
CA ASP A 168 -2.76 -7.42 -5.11
C ASP A 168 -1.27 -7.37 -5.48
N ASN A 169 -0.90 -6.79 -6.63
CA ASN A 169 0.49 -6.66 -7.11
C ASN A 169 0.98 -5.21 -7.04
N SER A 170 0.42 -4.40 -6.14
CA SER A 170 0.77 -2.99 -6.06
C SER A 170 2.14 -2.76 -5.43
N SER A 171 2.72 -1.60 -5.69
CA SER A 171 4.05 -1.23 -5.17
C SER A 171 4.14 0.19 -4.64
N ALA A 172 5.00 0.43 -3.64
CA ALA A 172 5.23 1.77 -3.14
C ALA A 172 6.69 2.04 -2.75
N VAL A 173 7.10 3.29 -2.87
CA VAL A 173 8.32 3.81 -2.24
C VAL A 173 7.89 4.78 -1.14
N LEU A 174 8.40 4.55 0.08
CA LEU A 174 8.09 5.32 1.28
C LEU A 174 9.36 5.97 1.81
N ARG A 175 9.30 7.27 2.08
CA ARG A 175 10.41 8.06 2.64
C ARG A 175 9.97 8.81 3.89
N ASP A 176 10.96 9.26 4.67
CA ASP A 176 10.76 10.07 5.88
C ASP A 176 9.93 9.35 6.97
N ASN A 177 8.77 9.90 7.37
CA ASN A 177 7.90 9.38 8.43
C ASN A 177 6.66 8.71 7.83
N SER A 178 6.85 7.92 6.77
CA SER A 178 5.75 7.29 6.04
C SER A 178 5.43 5.88 6.54
N SER A 179 4.21 5.40 6.29
CA SER A 179 3.78 4.06 6.71
C SER A 179 2.99 3.29 5.64
N ALA A 180 3.08 1.96 5.62
CA ALA A 180 2.30 1.13 4.71
C ALA A 180 1.73 -0.15 5.34
N GLU A 181 0.55 -0.56 4.86
CA GLU A 181 0.05 -1.93 5.02
C GLU A 181 0.09 -2.63 3.66
N LEU A 182 0.77 -3.76 3.58
CA LEU A 182 0.94 -4.56 2.37
C LEU A 182 0.23 -5.92 2.54
N ARG A 183 -0.55 -6.30 1.53
CA ARG A 183 -1.23 -7.60 1.44
C ARG A 183 -1.00 -8.26 0.08
N ASP A 184 -1.33 -9.54 -0.01
CA ASP A 184 -1.21 -10.35 -1.23
C ASP A 184 0.24 -10.44 -1.75
N ASN A 185 0.52 -9.94 -2.96
CA ASN A 185 1.84 -9.93 -3.59
C ASN A 185 2.43 -8.51 -3.67
N SER A 186 2.00 -7.61 -2.77
CA SER A 186 2.42 -6.21 -2.78
C SER A 186 3.89 -6.05 -2.41
N SER A 187 4.51 -4.95 -2.84
CA SER A 187 5.90 -4.66 -2.50
C SER A 187 6.16 -3.21 -2.08
N ALA A 188 7.14 -2.98 -1.21
CA ALA A 188 7.53 -1.63 -0.83
C ALA A 188 9.03 -1.44 -0.61
N VAL A 189 9.52 -0.23 -0.87
CA VAL A 189 10.85 0.22 -0.42
C VAL A 189 10.64 1.29 0.63
N LEU A 190 11.22 1.09 1.81
CA LEU A 190 11.11 1.96 2.97
C LEU A 190 12.47 2.60 3.27
N ARG A 191 12.47 3.92 3.46
CA ARG A 191 13.66 4.71 3.82
C ARG A 191 13.41 5.55 5.05
N ASP A 192 14.50 5.98 5.69
CA ASP A 192 14.49 6.87 6.86
C ASP A 192 13.74 6.27 8.05
N ASN A 193 12.67 6.92 8.53
CA ASN A 193 11.85 6.46 9.68
C ASN A 193 10.54 5.80 9.23
N SER A 194 10.54 5.19 8.03
CA SER A 194 9.35 4.57 7.48
C SER A 194 9.01 3.23 8.15
N SER A 195 7.74 2.85 8.13
CA SER A 195 7.27 1.59 8.72
C SER A 195 6.29 0.82 7.85
N ALA A 196 6.27 -0.51 7.96
CA ALA A 196 5.28 -1.32 7.25
C ALA A 196 4.79 -2.55 8.00
N VAL A 197 3.57 -2.97 7.69
CA VAL A 197 3.03 -4.30 8.05
C VAL A 197 2.84 -5.09 6.77
N LEU A 198 3.46 -6.26 6.69
CA LEU A 198 3.45 -7.16 5.53
C LEU A 198 2.69 -8.44 5.87
N ARG A 199 1.76 -8.83 5.00
CA ARG A 199 0.99 -10.08 5.09
C ARG A 199 1.06 -10.86 3.78
N ASP A 200 0.64 -12.12 3.84
CA ASP A 200 0.60 -13.04 2.70
C ASP A 200 1.98 -13.26 2.05
N ASN A 201 2.17 -12.85 0.80
CA ASN A 201 3.43 -13.00 0.03
C ASN A 201 4.12 -11.64 -0.20
N SER A 202 3.79 -10.64 0.63
CA SER A 202 4.30 -9.28 0.49
C SER A 202 5.81 -9.18 0.69
N ARG A 203 6.42 -8.16 0.10
CA ARG A 203 7.88 -7.95 0.16
C ARG A 203 8.25 -6.52 0.52
N ALA A 204 9.33 -6.34 1.28
CA ALA A 204 9.86 -5.01 1.52
C ALA A 204 11.40 -4.94 1.52
N GLU A 205 11.94 -3.82 1.08
CA GLU A 205 13.32 -3.43 1.33
C GLU A 205 13.31 -2.28 2.34
N LEU A 206 14.03 -2.44 3.45
CA LEU A 206 14.11 -1.49 4.55
C LEU A 206 15.52 -0.91 4.61
N LEU A 207 15.61 0.40 4.59
CA LEU A 207 16.86 1.15 4.70
C LEU A 207 16.84 2.10 5.90
N ASP A 208 18.03 2.49 6.36
CA ASP A 208 18.25 3.44 7.45
C ASP A 208 17.61 3.01 8.77
N ASN A 209 16.60 3.74 9.28
CA ASN A 209 15.92 3.46 10.54
C ASN A 209 14.52 2.86 10.32
N SER A 210 14.29 2.25 9.15
CA SER A 210 12.99 1.70 8.79
C SER A 210 12.63 0.47 9.60
N SER A 211 11.33 0.18 9.71
CA SER A 211 10.84 -0.98 10.47
C SER A 211 9.71 -1.73 9.79
N ALA A 212 9.60 -3.03 10.05
CA ALA A 212 8.46 -3.81 9.56
C ALA A 212 8.01 -4.95 10.49
N GLU A 213 6.72 -5.26 10.45
CA GLU A 213 6.18 -6.54 10.93
C GLU A 213 5.83 -7.42 9.72
N LEU A 214 6.32 -8.66 9.71
CA LEU A 214 6.13 -9.63 8.66
C LEU A 214 5.34 -10.82 9.19
N MET A 215 4.27 -11.18 8.49
CA MET A 215 3.42 -12.33 8.77
C MET A 215 3.32 -13.25 7.54
N ASP A 216 2.80 -14.46 7.73
CA ASP A 216 2.58 -15.46 6.69
C ASP A 216 3.86 -15.85 5.92
N ASN A 217 3.93 -15.61 4.61
CA ASN A 217 5.09 -15.90 3.73
C ASN A 217 5.83 -14.62 3.32
N SER A 218 5.66 -13.54 4.07
CA SER A 218 6.25 -12.23 3.75
C SER A 218 7.77 -12.24 3.82
N ARG A 219 8.41 -11.36 3.05
CA ARG A 219 9.88 -11.28 2.98
C ARG A 219 10.40 -9.86 3.12
N ALA A 220 11.57 -9.71 3.75
CA ALA A 220 12.24 -8.41 3.79
C ALA A 220 13.75 -8.47 3.62
N VAL A 221 14.32 -7.42 3.05
CA VAL A 221 15.75 -7.12 3.13
C VAL A 221 15.91 -5.92 4.05
N LEU A 222 16.78 -6.04 5.05
CA LEU A 222 17.05 -5.01 6.05
C LEU A 222 18.49 -4.54 5.92
N LEU A 223 18.66 -3.23 5.72
CA LEU A 223 19.94 -2.56 5.61
C LEU A 223 20.11 -1.54 6.77
N ASP A 224 21.38 -1.26 7.09
CA ASP A 224 21.78 -0.26 8.08
C ASP A 224 21.22 -0.48 9.49
N ASN A 225 20.33 0.37 9.99
CA ASN A 225 19.77 0.30 11.35
C ASN A 225 18.33 -0.23 11.36
N SER A 226 17.91 -0.87 10.26
CA SER A 226 16.55 -1.35 10.06
C SER A 226 16.16 -2.46 11.03
N ARG A 227 14.86 -2.59 11.28
CA ARG A 227 14.32 -3.56 12.24
C ARG A 227 13.13 -4.34 11.69
N ALA A 228 13.02 -5.61 12.04
CA ALA A 228 11.83 -6.38 11.71
C ALA A 228 11.39 -7.34 12.81
N VAL A 229 10.08 -7.59 12.87
CA VAL A 229 9.48 -8.72 13.61
C VAL A 229 8.92 -9.68 12.59
N LEU A 230 9.33 -10.95 12.67
CA LEU A 230 8.97 -12.01 11.76
C LEU A 230 8.13 -13.07 12.49
N ARG A 231 6.99 -13.41 11.90
CA ARG A 231 6.07 -14.46 12.36
C ARG A 231 5.76 -15.44 11.23
N ASP A 232 5.13 -16.55 11.57
CA ASP A 232 4.75 -17.64 10.68
C ASP A 232 5.94 -18.16 9.86
N ASN A 233 5.82 -18.18 8.52
CA ASN A 233 6.83 -18.64 7.58
C ASN A 233 7.59 -17.48 6.93
N SER A 234 7.63 -16.30 7.57
CA SER A 234 8.29 -15.13 7.01
C SER A 234 9.81 -15.25 7.01
N SER A 235 10.47 -14.46 6.16
CA SER A 235 11.94 -14.51 6.03
C SER A 235 12.59 -13.15 5.86
N ALA A 236 13.79 -12.96 6.40
CA ALA A 236 14.55 -11.72 6.19
C ALA A 236 16.05 -11.91 5.95
N GLU A 237 16.61 -11.06 5.11
CA GLU A 237 18.06 -10.88 4.98
C GLU A 237 18.47 -9.61 5.70
N LEU A 238 19.46 -9.70 6.60
CA LEU A 238 19.91 -8.59 7.44
C LEU A 238 21.37 -8.25 7.13
N TRP A 239 21.61 -6.97 6.89
CA TRP A 239 22.94 -6.39 6.69
C TRP A 239 23.18 -5.19 7.61
N GLY A 240 24.45 -4.84 7.78
CA GLY A 240 24.85 -3.68 8.58
C GLY A 240 24.61 -3.91 10.07
N ASN A 241 23.87 -3.00 10.71
CA ASN A 241 23.50 -3.04 12.14
C ASN A 241 22.03 -3.46 12.33
N SER A 242 21.44 -4.12 11.32
CA SER A 242 20.02 -4.48 11.29
C SER A 242 19.67 -5.49 12.38
N ARG A 243 18.40 -5.48 12.79
CA ARG A 243 17.90 -6.36 13.86
C ARG A 243 16.60 -7.04 13.49
N ALA A 244 16.45 -8.30 13.87
CA ALA A 244 15.19 -9.01 13.74
C ALA A 244 14.80 -9.81 14.98
N GLU A 245 13.51 -9.88 15.24
CA GLU A 245 12.92 -10.86 16.16
C GLU A 245 12.16 -11.90 15.32
N LEU A 246 12.52 -13.17 15.48
CA LEU A 246 11.93 -14.28 14.73
C LEU A 246 11.12 -15.17 15.67
N ARG A 247 9.91 -15.50 15.25
CA ARG A 247 9.00 -16.41 15.95
C ARG A 247 8.50 -17.50 15.00
N GLU A 248 7.87 -18.51 15.58
CA GLU A 248 7.24 -19.60 14.85
C GLU A 248 8.20 -20.29 13.86
N ASN A 249 7.91 -20.32 12.56
CA ASN A 249 8.76 -20.99 11.55
C ASN A 249 9.60 -20.00 10.71
N SER A 250 9.84 -18.80 11.25
CA SER A 250 10.49 -17.72 10.52
C SER A 250 11.99 -17.96 10.32
N ARG A 251 12.55 -17.36 9.27
CA ARG A 251 13.96 -17.55 8.90
C ARG A 251 14.70 -16.23 8.70
N ALA A 252 15.98 -16.19 9.04
CA ALA A 252 16.82 -15.05 8.68
C ALA A 252 18.24 -15.43 8.26
N GLU A 253 18.80 -14.63 7.35
CA GLU A 253 20.23 -14.62 7.09
C GLU A 253 20.82 -13.32 7.64
N LEU A 254 21.84 -13.44 8.49
CA LEU A 254 22.49 -12.31 9.15
C LEU A 254 23.90 -12.14 8.62
N ARG A 255 24.22 -10.92 8.19
CA ARG A 255 25.55 -10.53 7.71
C ARG A 255 26.05 -9.31 8.46
N GLU A 256 27.37 -9.09 8.40
CA GLU A 256 28.05 -7.99 9.08
C GLU A 256 27.77 -7.93 10.59
N ASN A 257 27.30 -6.82 11.15
CA ASN A 257 27.05 -6.64 12.58
C ASN A 257 25.57 -6.87 12.95
N SER A 258 24.83 -7.59 12.11
CA SER A 258 23.40 -7.83 12.30
C SER A 258 23.11 -8.72 13.51
N ARG A 259 21.92 -8.56 14.08
CA ARG A 259 21.50 -9.31 15.28
C ARG A 259 20.10 -9.89 15.14
N ALA A 260 19.88 -11.08 15.70
CA ALA A 260 18.55 -11.66 15.79
C ALA A 260 18.25 -12.32 17.13
N GLU A 261 16.99 -12.21 17.57
CA GLU A 261 16.43 -13.04 18.62
C GLU A 261 15.50 -14.08 17.98
N LEU A 262 15.70 -15.35 18.30
CA LEU A 262 14.99 -16.48 17.73
C LEU A 262 14.19 -17.21 18.81
N ARG A 263 12.92 -17.48 18.52
CA ARG A 263 11.98 -18.23 19.36
C ARG A 263 11.26 -19.32 18.56
N ASP A 264 10.53 -20.18 19.26
CA ASP A 264 9.79 -21.31 18.70
C ASP A 264 10.65 -22.19 17.78
N ASN A 265 10.24 -22.42 16.53
CA ASN A 265 10.94 -23.24 15.54
C ASN A 265 11.70 -22.38 14.51
N SER A 266 12.04 -21.14 14.87
CA SER A 266 12.70 -20.21 13.94
C SER A 266 14.16 -20.59 13.70
N SER A 267 14.71 -20.13 12.58
CA SER A 267 16.10 -20.45 12.21
C SER A 267 16.89 -19.29 11.64
N ALA A 268 18.20 -19.26 11.88
CA ALA A 268 19.07 -18.24 11.32
C ALA A 268 20.43 -18.75 10.85
N GLU A 269 20.92 -18.19 9.76
CA GLU A 269 22.30 -18.34 9.30
C GLU A 269 23.12 -17.09 9.62
N LEU A 270 24.29 -17.28 10.23
CA LEU A 270 25.12 -16.19 10.73
C LEU A 270 26.45 -16.11 9.98
N TRP A 271 26.69 -14.95 9.36
CA TRP A 271 27.90 -14.57 8.64
C TRP A 271 28.56 -13.31 9.23
N GLY A 272 29.81 -13.04 8.88
CA GLY A 272 30.52 -11.84 9.36
C GLY A 272 30.65 -11.81 10.88
N ASN A 273 30.33 -10.68 11.50
CA ASN A 273 30.36 -10.47 12.95
C ASN A 273 28.95 -10.55 13.57
N SER A 274 28.02 -11.25 12.92
CA SER A 274 26.64 -11.33 13.37
C SER A 274 26.51 -12.12 14.67
N SER A 275 25.43 -11.87 15.38
CA SER A 275 25.13 -12.52 16.67
C SER A 275 23.66 -12.89 16.78
N ALA A 276 23.36 -13.92 17.55
CA ALA A 276 21.99 -14.35 17.77
C ALA A 276 21.74 -14.84 19.19
N GLU A 277 20.50 -14.65 19.65
CA GLU A 277 19.99 -15.22 20.90
C GLU A 277 18.89 -16.23 20.56
N LEU A 278 19.13 -17.50 20.86
CA LEU A 278 18.27 -18.62 20.49
C LEU A 278 17.55 -19.15 21.72
N ARG A 279 16.24 -19.30 21.60
CA ARG A 279 15.34 -19.78 22.65
C ARG A 279 14.44 -20.89 22.11
N GLU A 280 13.85 -21.66 23.02
CA GLU A 280 12.86 -22.70 22.71
C GLU A 280 13.43 -23.72 21.72
N ASN A 281 12.78 -24.02 20.59
CA ASN A 281 13.24 -25.04 19.63
C ASN A 281 14.01 -24.42 18.45
N SER A 282 14.54 -23.21 18.61
CA SER A 282 15.16 -22.48 17.50
C SER A 282 16.53 -23.04 17.12
N TYR A 283 16.90 -22.81 15.87
CA TYR A 283 18.12 -23.36 15.27
C TYR A 283 18.99 -22.28 14.63
N GLY A 284 20.27 -22.26 14.98
CA GLY A 284 21.26 -21.37 14.36
C GLY A 284 22.36 -22.15 13.67
N THR A 285 22.92 -21.59 12.61
CA THR A 285 24.11 -22.13 11.96
C THR A 285 25.07 -21.02 11.57
N SER A 286 26.37 -21.32 11.62
CA SER A 286 27.41 -20.44 11.07
C SER A 286 28.59 -21.24 10.54
N TYR A 287 29.42 -20.62 9.70
CA TYR A 287 30.66 -21.25 9.26
C TYR A 287 31.68 -21.36 10.40
N SER A 288 32.04 -20.24 11.04
CA SER A 288 32.95 -20.16 12.18
C SER A 288 32.23 -19.76 13.46
N ILE A 289 32.91 -19.87 14.61
CA ILE A 289 32.35 -19.51 15.93
C ILE A 289 31.83 -18.05 15.92
N LYS A 290 30.60 -17.85 16.38
CA LYS A 290 29.98 -16.52 16.59
C LYS A 290 29.54 -16.31 18.04
N GLU A 291 29.27 -15.06 18.39
CA GLU A 291 28.62 -14.72 19.65
C GLU A 291 27.16 -15.17 19.57
N CYS A 292 26.84 -16.27 20.25
CA CYS A 292 25.49 -16.81 20.33
C CYS A 292 25.13 -17.14 21.77
N LYS A 293 23.92 -16.79 22.18
CA LYS A 293 23.33 -17.19 23.47
C LYS A 293 22.27 -18.26 23.23
N LEU A 294 22.31 -19.33 24.01
CA LEU A 294 21.40 -20.47 23.87
C LEU A 294 20.57 -20.63 25.14
N HIS A 295 19.28 -20.91 24.95
CA HIS A 295 18.31 -21.16 26.02
C HIS A 295 17.38 -22.31 25.65
N ASN A 296 16.93 -23.08 26.65
CA ASN A 296 15.99 -24.19 26.48
C ASN A 296 16.48 -25.21 25.41
N HIS A 297 15.60 -25.68 24.52
CA HIS A 297 15.91 -26.68 23.50
C HIS A 297 16.68 -26.13 22.27
N ALA A 298 17.28 -24.94 22.37
CA ALA A 298 17.94 -24.28 21.24
C ALA A 298 19.21 -25.04 20.81
N ILE A 299 19.43 -25.11 19.51
CA ILE A 299 20.56 -25.79 18.89
C ILE A 299 21.34 -24.82 18.00
N TYR A 300 22.66 -24.86 18.08
CA TYR A 300 23.55 -24.07 17.24
C TYR A 300 24.67 -24.90 16.63
N ARG A 301 24.79 -24.88 15.30
CA ARG A 301 25.79 -25.63 14.53
C ARG A 301 26.92 -24.72 14.04
N ILE A 302 28.16 -25.18 14.20
CA ILE A 302 29.35 -24.54 13.64
C ILE A 302 29.92 -25.47 12.56
N CYS A 303 29.84 -25.06 11.30
CA CYS A 303 30.17 -25.92 10.17
C CYS A 303 31.67 -26.23 10.07
N GLU A 304 32.55 -25.27 10.33
CA GLU A 304 34.01 -25.41 10.21
C GLU A 304 34.57 -26.52 11.12
N THR A 305 34.04 -26.62 12.34
CA THR A 305 34.46 -27.63 13.32
C THR A 305 33.51 -28.84 13.39
N ASN A 306 32.42 -28.81 12.61
CA ASN A 306 31.31 -29.75 12.69
C ASN A 306 30.79 -29.94 14.14
N GLU A 307 30.74 -28.85 14.89
CA GLU A 307 30.35 -28.83 16.30
C GLU A 307 28.87 -28.44 16.44
N ILE A 308 28.15 -29.09 17.35
CA ILE A 308 26.80 -28.71 17.75
C ILE A 308 26.83 -28.28 19.22
N ARG A 309 26.33 -27.08 19.49
CA ARG A 309 26.16 -26.53 20.83
C ARG A 309 24.69 -26.51 21.20
N TYR A 310 24.38 -26.96 22.41
CA TYR A 310 23.06 -26.98 23.00
C TYR A 310 23.17 -26.85 24.52
N VAL A 311 22.08 -26.51 25.19
CA VAL A 311 22.07 -26.32 26.66
C VAL A 311 21.12 -27.27 27.40
N ASP A 312 20.13 -27.86 26.72
CA ASP A 312 19.18 -28.77 27.34
C ASP A 312 19.61 -30.25 27.22
N GLU A 313 19.76 -30.91 28.36
CA GLU A 313 20.11 -32.33 28.49
C GLU A 313 19.00 -33.26 27.97
N SER A 314 17.77 -32.76 27.76
CA SER A 314 16.66 -33.55 27.22
C SER A 314 16.78 -33.85 25.71
N ILE A 315 17.64 -33.12 24.99
CA ILE A 315 17.86 -33.31 23.54
C ILE A 315 18.49 -34.67 23.26
N ARG A 316 17.85 -35.45 22.39
CA ARG A 316 18.30 -36.80 22.00
C ARG A 316 18.75 -36.82 20.55
N PHE A 317 20.04 -37.09 20.32
CA PHE A 317 20.58 -37.35 18.98
C PHE A 317 20.43 -38.84 18.65
N VAL A 318 19.73 -39.13 17.55
CA VAL A 318 19.58 -40.50 17.02
C VAL A 318 20.43 -40.61 15.76
N LYS A 319 21.33 -41.59 15.73
CA LYS A 319 22.07 -41.93 14.51
C LYS A 319 21.13 -42.60 13.52
N VAL A 320 21.04 -42.06 12.31
CA VAL A 320 20.38 -42.71 11.17
C VAL A 320 21.48 -43.29 10.28
N GLU A 321 21.33 -44.55 9.85
CA GLU A 321 22.28 -45.19 8.95
C GLU A 321 22.07 -44.67 7.52
N GLU A 322 23.16 -44.56 6.75
CA GLU A 322 23.10 -44.13 5.36
C GLU A 322 22.41 -45.23 4.54
N GLU A 323 21.31 -44.90 3.84
CA GLU A 323 20.70 -45.82 2.88
C GLU A 323 21.60 -45.87 1.64
N GLU A 324 22.15 -47.05 1.32
CA GLU A 324 23.01 -47.31 0.14
C GLU A 324 22.29 -47.12 -1.21
#